data_AF-A0A3E0NSW4-F1
#
_entry.id   AF-A0A3E0NSW4-F1
#
_cell.length_a   1.000
_cell.length_b   1.000
_cell.length_c   1.000
_cell.angle_alpha   90.00
_cell.angle_beta   90.00
_cell.angle_gamma   90.00
#
_symmetry.space_group_name_H-M   'P 1'
#
loop_
_entity.id
_entity.type
_entity.pdbx_description
1 polymer ?
#
loop_
_entity_poly.entity_id
_entity_poly.type
_entity_poly.pdbx_seq_one_letter_code
_entity_poly.pdbx_strand_id
1 'polypeptide(L)'
;MLQKLRNRQGGFTLIELLIVIAIIGIIAAILIPNLLDALQKSKQKRTMADMRTTGAAVFAWISDEAAATAAGQSGAPFSLTDPQLTSVTHSDITGILVPTTTFFYMQEVPETDGWGNTYEYYLANGYDVTPEIMGTQSNVVAICSPAKPENGVTPAANTCEGDYLVGGFIATDYEQDIVWANGGFVRAPGRVDQN
;
A
#
# COMPACT_ATOMS: atom_id res chain seq x y z
N MET A 1 31.01 68.31 -12.44
CA MET A 1 29.61 68.25 -11.97
C MET A 1 29.11 66.82 -12.14
N LEU A 2 28.80 66.12 -11.05
CA LEU A 2 28.24 64.76 -11.06
C LEU A 2 26.83 64.84 -10.47
N GLN A 3 25.81 64.81 -11.34
CA GLN A 3 24.41 64.81 -10.94
C GLN A 3 24.04 63.43 -10.39
N LYS A 4 23.72 63.40 -9.10
CA LYS A 4 23.31 62.22 -8.34
C LYS A 4 21.89 61.82 -8.78
N LEU A 5 21.76 60.74 -9.55
CA LEU A 5 20.47 60.13 -9.88
C LEU A 5 19.85 59.59 -8.59
N ARG A 6 18.81 60.27 -8.09
CA ARG A 6 18.06 59.85 -6.90
C ARG A 6 17.10 58.73 -7.31
N ASN A 7 17.52 57.48 -7.14
CA ASN A 7 16.63 56.32 -7.26
C ASN A 7 15.46 56.48 -6.30
N ARG A 8 14.26 56.71 -6.84
CA ARG A 8 13.00 56.64 -6.10
C ARG A 8 12.66 55.18 -5.90
N GLN A 9 13.16 54.57 -4.82
CA GLN A 9 12.61 53.32 -4.33
C GLN A 9 11.23 53.62 -3.77
N GLY A 10 10.18 53.22 -4.50
CA GLY A 10 8.80 53.26 -4.03
C GLY A 10 8.61 52.22 -2.92
N GLY A 11 8.05 52.63 -1.79
CA GLY A 11 7.68 51.71 -0.71
C GLY A 11 6.44 50.90 -1.08
N PHE A 12 6.39 49.65 -0.63
CA PHE A 12 5.24 48.74 -0.79
C PHE A 12 4.04 49.30 -0.03
N THR A 13 2.86 49.41 -0.67
CA THR A 13 1.67 49.89 0.03
C THR A 13 0.99 48.74 0.78
N LEU A 14 0.39 49.04 1.94
CA LEU A 14 -0.36 48.04 2.71
C LEU A 14 -1.57 47.49 1.94
N ILE A 15 -2.17 48.32 1.07
CA ILE A 15 -3.31 47.93 0.25
C ILE A 15 -2.91 46.96 -0.86
N GLU A 16 -1.73 47.13 -1.47
CA GLU A 16 -1.19 46.17 -2.43
C GLU A 16 -0.96 44.81 -1.78
N LEU A 17 -0.43 44.78 -0.55
CA LEU A 17 -0.25 43.53 0.18
C LEU A 17 -1.60 42.87 0.51
N LEU A 18 -2.59 43.65 0.91
CA LEU A 18 -3.93 43.17 1.27
C LEU A 18 -4.66 42.51 0.09
N ILE A 19 -4.57 43.10 -1.10
CA ILE A 19 -5.20 42.54 -2.31
C ILE A 19 -4.53 41.22 -2.70
N VAL A 20 -3.19 41.14 -2.59
CA VAL A 20 -2.43 39.93 -2.93
C VAL A 20 -2.82 38.76 -2.03
N ILE A 21 -2.87 38.95 -0.71
CA ILE A 21 -3.26 37.88 0.22
C ILE A 21 -4.74 37.49 0.04
N ALA A 22 -5.61 38.43 -0.34
CA ALA A 22 -7.02 38.13 -0.62
C ALA A 22 -7.17 37.20 -1.84
N ILE A 23 -6.44 37.48 -2.94
CA ILE A 23 -6.46 36.62 -4.14
C ILE A 23 -5.87 35.24 -3.84
N ILE A 24 -4.74 35.17 -3.12
CA ILE A 24 -4.13 33.89 -2.71
C ILE A 24 -5.10 33.10 -1.83
N GLY A 25 -5.82 33.76 -0.91
CA GLY A 25 -6.82 33.12 -0.05
C GLY A 25 -7.96 32.47 -0.82
N ILE A 26 -8.50 33.15 -1.86
CA ILE A 26 -9.56 32.61 -2.71
C ILE A 26 -9.08 31.37 -3.48
N ILE A 27 -7.88 31.45 -4.07
CA ILE A 27 -7.31 30.33 -4.83
C ILE A 27 -7.05 29.13 -3.90
N ALA A 28 -6.47 29.38 -2.72
CA ALA A 28 -6.17 28.35 -1.74
C ALA A 28 -7.44 27.64 -1.25
N ALA A 29 -8.53 28.38 -1.00
CA ALA A 29 -9.79 27.80 -0.52
C ALA A 29 -10.39 26.74 -1.46
N ILE A 30 -10.27 26.94 -2.78
CA ILE A 30 -10.77 25.98 -3.78
C ILE A 30 -9.75 24.86 -4.03
N LEU A 31 -8.46 25.19 -4.02
CA LEU A 31 -7.40 24.26 -4.39
C LEU A 31 -7.08 23.22 -3.29
N ILE A 32 -7.05 23.64 -2.03
CA ILE A 32 -6.66 22.78 -0.90
C ILE A 32 -7.49 21.49 -0.80
N PRO A 33 -8.85 21.51 -0.79
CA PRO A 33 -9.62 20.28 -0.65
C PRO A 33 -9.37 19.29 -1.81
N ASN A 34 -9.29 19.80 -3.03
CA ASN A 34 -8.99 18.99 -4.22
C ASN A 34 -7.59 18.39 -4.18
N LEU A 35 -6.60 19.16 -3.71
CA LEU A 35 -5.23 18.68 -3.53
C LEU A 35 -5.17 17.57 -2.47
N LEU A 36 -5.86 17.73 -1.35
CA LEU A 36 -5.89 16.73 -0.28
C LEU A 36 -6.47 15.39 -0.77
N ASP A 37 -7.58 15.42 -1.51
CA ASP A 37 -8.16 14.21 -2.10
C ASP A 37 -7.25 13.57 -3.16
N ALA A 38 -6.64 14.38 -4.04
CA ALA A 38 -5.66 13.89 -5.01
C ALA A 38 -4.45 13.21 -4.34
N LEU A 39 -3.98 13.74 -3.22
CA LEU A 39 -2.92 13.13 -2.42
C LEU A 39 -3.37 11.78 -1.83
N GLN A 40 -4.59 11.67 -1.28
CA GLN A 40 -5.10 10.39 -0.78
C GLN A 40 -5.18 9.33 -1.89
N LYS A 41 -5.71 9.71 -3.06
CA LYS A 41 -5.75 8.82 -4.24
C LYS A 41 -4.36 8.38 -4.68
N SER A 42 -3.37 9.27 -4.64
CA SER A 42 -1.99 8.94 -4.98
C SER A 42 -1.39 7.94 -4.01
N LYS A 43 -1.59 8.14 -2.70
CA LYS A 43 -1.13 7.23 -1.63
C LYS A 43 -1.71 5.83 -1.82
N GLN A 44 -3.01 5.77 -2.04
CA GLN A 44 -3.73 4.53 -2.29
C GLN A 44 -3.24 3.79 -3.53
N LYS A 45 -3.05 4.50 -4.66
CA LYS A 45 -2.53 3.88 -5.89
C LYS A 45 -1.12 3.31 -5.69
N ARG A 46 -0.28 4.00 -4.92
CA ARG A 46 1.04 3.50 -4.54
C ARG A 46 0.90 2.22 -3.72
N THR A 47 0.09 2.23 -2.67
CA THR A 47 -0.18 1.04 -1.84
C THR A 47 -0.59 -0.17 -2.68
N MET A 48 -1.57 0.01 -3.58
CA MET A 48 -2.04 -1.08 -4.44
C MET A 48 -0.98 -1.57 -5.43
N ALA A 49 -0.10 -0.70 -5.92
CA ALA A 49 0.99 -1.08 -6.81
C ALA A 49 2.06 -1.88 -6.08
N ASP A 50 2.40 -1.46 -4.86
CA ASP A 50 3.33 -2.13 -3.96
C ASP A 50 2.82 -3.54 -3.64
N MET A 51 1.57 -3.68 -3.20
CA MET A 51 0.94 -4.98 -2.90
C MET A 51 0.94 -5.93 -4.11
N ARG A 52 0.61 -5.43 -5.31
CA ARG A 52 0.65 -6.25 -6.54
C ARG A 52 2.06 -6.74 -6.87
N THR A 53 3.04 -5.86 -6.72
CA THR A 53 4.44 -6.15 -7.05
C THR A 53 5.00 -7.18 -6.07
N THR A 54 4.78 -6.98 -4.76
CA THR A 54 5.18 -7.92 -3.72
C THR A 54 4.46 -9.26 -3.90
N GLY A 55 3.15 -9.24 -4.16
CA GLY A 55 2.36 -10.45 -4.40
C GLY A 55 2.85 -11.27 -5.60
N ALA A 56 3.21 -10.61 -6.69
CA ALA A 56 3.82 -11.27 -7.85
C ALA A 56 5.18 -11.89 -7.53
N ALA A 57 6.01 -11.20 -6.73
CA ALA A 57 7.30 -11.71 -6.27
C ALA A 57 7.12 -12.95 -5.38
N VAL A 58 6.14 -12.95 -4.47
CA VAL A 58 5.80 -14.12 -3.65
C VAL A 58 5.38 -15.30 -4.52
N PHE A 59 4.55 -15.10 -5.56
CA PHE A 59 4.18 -16.20 -6.45
C PHE A 59 5.34 -16.77 -7.25
N ALA A 60 6.26 -15.91 -7.71
CA ALA A 60 7.48 -16.38 -8.37
C ALA A 60 8.31 -17.24 -7.42
N TRP A 61 8.48 -16.80 -6.16
CA TRP A 61 9.17 -17.58 -5.14
C TRP A 61 8.48 -18.91 -4.83
N ILE A 62 7.15 -18.93 -4.64
CA ILE A 62 6.39 -20.17 -4.41
C ILE A 62 6.59 -21.16 -5.56
N SER A 63 6.60 -20.67 -6.81
CA SER A 63 6.82 -21.51 -7.99
C SER A 63 8.19 -22.17 -7.98
N ASP A 64 9.24 -21.40 -7.66
CA ASP A 64 10.60 -21.90 -7.60
C ASP A 64 10.81 -22.85 -6.41
N GLU A 65 10.20 -22.55 -5.26
CA GLU A 65 10.26 -23.42 -4.07
C GLU A 65 9.53 -24.75 -4.30
N ALA A 66 8.40 -24.74 -5.02
CA ALA A 66 7.71 -25.96 -5.41
C ALA A 66 8.59 -26.85 -6.32
N ALA A 67 9.31 -26.23 -7.27
CA ALA A 67 10.26 -26.95 -8.12
C ALA A 67 11.45 -27.49 -7.31
N ALA A 68 12.01 -26.71 -6.38
CA ALA A 68 13.09 -27.13 -5.49
C ALA A 68 12.66 -28.29 -4.59
N THR A 69 11.44 -28.25 -4.05
CA THR A 69 10.85 -29.32 -3.24
C THR A 69 10.72 -30.61 -4.04
N ALA A 70 10.19 -30.55 -5.27
CA ALA A 70 10.08 -31.71 -6.15
C ALA A 70 11.45 -32.33 -6.50
N ALA A 71 12.50 -31.51 -6.51
CA ALA A 71 13.88 -31.94 -6.72
C ALA A 71 14.60 -32.41 -5.43
N GLY A 72 13.95 -32.37 -4.27
CA GLY A 72 14.55 -32.72 -2.98
C GLY A 72 15.59 -31.70 -2.47
N GLN A 73 15.50 -30.45 -2.92
CA GLN A 73 16.44 -29.35 -2.65
C GLN A 73 15.77 -28.17 -1.93
N SER A 74 14.60 -28.38 -1.32
CA SER A 74 13.90 -27.33 -0.56
C SER A 74 14.75 -26.85 0.61
N GLY A 75 14.87 -25.53 0.73
CA GLY A 75 15.62 -24.84 1.77
C GLY A 75 14.91 -23.59 2.28
N ALA A 76 13.59 -23.48 2.06
CA ALA A 76 12.82 -22.34 2.51
C ALA A 76 13.04 -22.08 4.01
N PRO A 77 13.28 -20.81 4.41
CA PRO A 77 13.51 -20.45 5.82
C PRO A 77 12.27 -20.63 6.70
N PHE A 78 11.11 -20.93 6.10
CA PHE A 78 9.84 -21.15 6.78
C PHE A 78 9.13 -22.37 6.19
N SER A 79 8.43 -23.12 7.05
CA SER A 79 7.67 -24.29 6.62
C SER A 79 6.30 -23.84 6.12
N LEU A 80 6.05 -24.05 4.84
CA LEU A 80 4.74 -23.85 4.20
C LEU A 80 3.68 -24.85 4.69
N THR A 81 3.97 -25.72 5.65
CA THR A 81 3.06 -26.78 6.10
C THR A 81 1.97 -26.34 7.08
N ASP A 82 1.82 -25.04 7.34
CA ASP A 82 0.73 -24.56 8.21
C ASP A 82 -0.57 -24.37 7.40
N PRO A 83 -1.64 -25.11 7.73
CA PRO A 83 -2.95 -24.96 7.09
C PRO A 83 -3.65 -23.63 7.43
N GLN A 84 -3.20 -22.89 8.44
CA GLN A 84 -3.74 -21.59 8.83
C GLN A 84 -3.00 -20.45 8.11
N LEU A 85 -3.72 -19.38 7.76
CA LEU A 85 -3.11 -18.11 7.34
C LEU A 85 -2.34 -17.53 8.53
N THR A 86 -1.05 -17.83 8.58
CA THR A 86 -0.16 -17.31 9.62
C THR A 86 0.35 -15.94 9.19
N SER A 87 0.38 -14.99 10.14
CA SER A 87 1.02 -13.71 9.88
C SER A 87 2.53 -13.91 9.81
N VAL A 88 3.15 -13.27 8.82
CA VAL A 88 4.57 -13.36 8.51
C VAL A 88 5.17 -11.99 8.75
N THR A 89 6.29 -11.92 9.46
CA THR A 89 6.91 -10.63 9.76
C THR A 89 7.52 -10.02 8.51
N HIS A 90 7.69 -8.69 8.50
CA HIS A 90 8.40 -8.01 7.41
C HIS A 90 9.82 -8.55 7.18
N SER A 91 10.51 -8.96 8.27
CA SER A 91 11.83 -9.56 8.18
C SER A 91 11.81 -10.91 7.47
N ASP A 92 10.81 -11.75 7.78
CA ASP A 92 10.69 -13.08 7.18
C ASP A 92 10.41 -12.98 5.68
N ILE A 93 9.44 -12.15 5.28
CA ILE A 93 9.13 -11.94 3.85
C ILE A 93 10.32 -11.31 3.10
N THR A 94 11.08 -10.43 3.75
CA THR A 94 12.31 -9.87 3.15
C THR A 94 13.38 -10.94 2.97
N GLY A 95 13.55 -11.84 3.94
CA GLY A 95 14.48 -12.97 3.81
C GLY A 95 14.13 -13.91 2.66
N ILE A 96 12.84 -14.02 2.33
CA ILE A 96 12.32 -14.84 1.23
C ILE A 96 12.49 -14.16 -0.13
N LEU A 97 12.11 -12.88 -0.23
CA LEU A 97 12.03 -12.17 -1.51
C LEU A 97 13.34 -11.47 -1.90
N VAL A 98 14.17 -11.13 -0.91
CA VAL A 98 15.47 -10.49 -1.06
C VAL A 98 16.55 -11.33 -0.36
N PRO A 99 16.72 -12.61 -0.74
CA PRO A 99 17.74 -13.46 -0.15
C PRO A 99 19.13 -12.94 -0.48
N THR A 100 20.06 -13.04 0.47
CA THR A 100 21.46 -12.61 0.29
C THR A 100 22.33 -13.67 -0.40
N THR A 101 21.84 -14.91 -0.50
CA THR A 101 22.59 -16.08 -0.96
C THR A 101 22.15 -16.60 -2.33
N THR A 102 20.98 -16.17 -2.83
CA THR A 102 20.39 -16.65 -4.08
C THR A 102 19.85 -15.47 -4.91
N PHE A 103 19.19 -15.77 -6.03
CA PHE A 103 18.54 -14.75 -6.86
C PHE A 103 17.36 -14.11 -6.11
N PHE A 104 17.23 -12.79 -6.21
CA PHE A 104 16.14 -12.03 -5.58
C PHE A 104 14.92 -11.92 -6.48
N TYR A 105 13.73 -11.94 -5.87
CA TYR A 105 12.44 -11.80 -6.58
C TYR A 105 11.99 -10.35 -6.67
N MET A 106 12.50 -9.50 -5.79
CA MET A 106 12.34 -8.04 -5.84
C MET A 106 13.53 -7.33 -5.20
N GLN A 107 13.68 -6.03 -5.46
CA GLN A 107 14.82 -5.27 -4.95
C GLN A 107 14.69 -4.89 -3.47
N GLU A 108 13.49 -4.55 -3.03
CA GLU A 108 13.19 -4.14 -1.66
C GLU A 108 11.72 -4.45 -1.38
N VAL A 109 11.43 -5.12 -0.27
CA VAL A 109 10.05 -5.32 0.17
C VAL A 109 9.56 -4.00 0.80
N PRO A 110 8.42 -3.45 0.37
CA PRO A 110 7.82 -2.29 1.01
C PRO A 110 7.52 -2.58 2.49
N GLU A 111 8.06 -1.75 3.39
CA GLU A 111 7.74 -1.83 4.81
C GLU A 111 6.42 -1.11 5.11
N THR A 112 6.19 0.04 4.46
CA THR A 112 5.04 0.91 4.72
C THR A 112 4.23 1.26 3.47
N ASP A 113 2.94 1.46 3.69
CA ASP A 113 1.98 1.89 2.68
C ASP A 113 2.08 3.41 2.37
N GLY A 114 1.22 3.90 1.47
CA GLY A 114 1.17 5.33 1.15
C GLY A 114 0.81 6.27 2.32
N TRP A 115 0.28 5.72 3.41
CA TRP A 115 -0.09 6.45 4.63
C TRP A 115 0.92 6.31 5.77
N GLY A 116 1.89 5.42 5.64
CA GLY A 116 2.91 5.15 6.65
C GLY A 116 2.57 4.00 7.60
N ASN A 117 1.51 3.23 7.31
CA ASN A 117 1.21 2.01 8.06
C ASN A 117 2.08 0.86 7.57
N THR A 118 2.42 -0.07 8.45
CA THR A 118 3.15 -1.28 8.07
C THR A 118 2.23 -2.26 7.34
N TYR A 119 2.75 -2.92 6.31
CA TYR A 119 2.03 -4.02 5.66
C TYR A 119 1.98 -5.27 6.56
N GLU A 120 0.86 -5.98 6.48
CA GLU A 120 0.69 -7.29 7.10
C GLU A 120 0.67 -8.36 6.00
N TYR A 121 1.51 -9.38 6.17
CA TYR A 121 1.70 -10.46 5.20
C TYR A 121 1.17 -11.77 5.77
N TYR A 122 0.42 -12.53 4.97
CA TYR A 122 -0.12 -13.82 5.36
C TYR A 122 0.16 -14.86 4.29
N LEU A 123 0.71 -15.99 4.71
CA LEU A 123 1.02 -17.13 3.85
C LEU A 123 0.41 -18.40 4.45
N ALA A 124 -0.28 -19.19 3.62
CA ALA A 124 -0.72 -20.54 3.98
C ALA A 124 -0.49 -21.51 2.82
N ASN A 125 -0.17 -22.76 3.14
CA ASN A 125 -0.17 -23.85 2.17
C ASN A 125 -0.81 -25.11 2.79
N GLY A 126 -2.08 -25.30 2.39
CA GLY A 126 -2.85 -26.54 2.46
C GLY A 126 -3.53 -26.89 3.79
N TYR A 127 -4.89 -26.87 3.82
CA TYR A 127 -5.71 -28.08 4.03
C TYR A 127 -7.20 -27.86 3.67
N ASP A 128 -7.88 -28.97 3.39
CA ASP A 128 -9.32 -29.13 3.11
C ASP A 128 -10.23 -28.03 3.70
N VAL A 129 -10.63 -27.06 2.87
CA VAL A 129 -11.98 -26.53 3.03
C VAL A 129 -12.92 -27.68 2.65
N THR A 130 -13.93 -27.92 3.47
CA THR A 130 -14.95 -28.96 3.28
C THR A 130 -15.38 -29.09 1.81
N PRO A 131 -15.78 -30.28 1.32
CA PRO A 131 -15.76 -30.69 -0.11
C PRO A 131 -16.62 -29.90 -1.11
N GLU A 132 -17.14 -28.73 -0.77
CA GLU A 132 -18.21 -28.06 -1.51
C GLU A 132 -17.75 -26.78 -2.23
N ILE A 133 -16.53 -26.29 -2.00
CA ILE A 133 -15.98 -25.16 -2.78
C ILE A 133 -14.50 -25.43 -3.10
N MET A 134 -14.29 -26.10 -4.23
CA MET A 134 -13.00 -26.23 -4.95
C MET A 134 -11.93 -27.11 -4.29
N GLY A 135 -11.78 -28.32 -4.81
CA GLY A 135 -10.72 -29.24 -4.42
C GLY A 135 -9.30 -28.73 -4.72
N THR A 136 -8.36 -29.24 -3.92
CA THR A 136 -6.91 -29.30 -4.17
C THR A 136 -6.09 -28.04 -3.83
N GLN A 137 -5.33 -28.12 -2.73
CA GLN A 137 -4.10 -27.35 -2.40
C GLN A 137 -4.01 -25.92 -2.99
N SER A 138 -4.75 -24.97 -2.43
CA SER A 138 -4.57 -23.56 -2.78
C SER A 138 -3.55 -22.92 -1.84
N ASN A 139 -2.40 -22.52 -2.38
CA ASN A 139 -1.48 -21.60 -1.69
C ASN A 139 -2.20 -20.26 -1.55
N VAL A 140 -2.45 -19.82 -0.32
CA VAL A 140 -3.09 -18.53 -0.07
C VAL A 140 -2.01 -17.54 0.31
N VAL A 141 -1.89 -16.48 -0.49
CA VAL A 141 -1.06 -15.32 -0.18
C VAL A 141 -1.99 -14.13 -0.02
N ALA A 142 -1.95 -13.50 1.15
CA ALA A 142 -2.64 -12.24 1.38
C ALA A 142 -1.66 -11.17 1.87
N ILE A 143 -1.88 -9.96 1.39
CA ILE A 143 -1.19 -8.75 1.83
C ILE A 143 -2.28 -7.79 2.24
N CYS A 144 -2.16 -7.23 3.43
CA CYS A 144 -3.07 -6.22 3.93
C CYS A 144 -2.33 -4.91 4.21
N SER A 145 -3.01 -3.82 3.87
CA SER A 145 -2.65 -2.46 4.25
C SER A 145 -3.78 -1.94 5.14
N PRO A 146 -3.50 -1.58 6.40
CA PRO A 146 -4.50 -0.98 7.28
C PRO A 146 -5.08 0.31 6.70
N ALA A 147 -6.28 0.66 7.16
CA ALA A 147 -6.91 1.94 6.88
C ALA A 147 -5.99 3.14 7.15
N LYS A 148 -6.28 4.27 6.50
CA LYS A 148 -5.60 5.54 6.76
C LYS A 148 -5.62 5.84 8.28
N PRO A 149 -4.50 6.28 8.87
CA PRO A 149 -4.47 6.75 10.25
C PRO A 149 -5.53 7.83 10.52
N GLU A 150 -6.40 7.58 11.48
CA GLU A 150 -7.28 8.60 12.04
C GLU A 150 -6.54 9.35 13.15
N ASN A 151 -6.60 10.68 13.13
CA ASN A 151 -6.00 11.54 14.18
C ASN A 151 -4.51 11.29 14.47
N GLY A 152 -3.75 10.76 13.51
CA GLY A 152 -2.33 10.47 13.67
C GLY A 152 -2.02 9.21 14.49
N VAL A 153 -3.03 8.39 14.78
CA VAL A 153 -2.85 7.07 15.39
C VAL A 153 -2.73 6.05 14.27
N THR A 154 -1.56 5.42 14.16
CA THR A 154 -1.39 4.25 13.29
C THR A 154 -2.19 3.08 13.85
N PRO A 155 -2.92 2.31 13.02
CA PRO A 155 -3.57 1.08 13.46
C PRO A 155 -2.56 0.14 14.13
N ALA A 156 -3.01 -0.62 15.14
CA ALA A 156 -2.17 -1.61 15.80
C ALA A 156 -1.74 -2.71 14.80
N ALA A 157 -0.64 -3.42 15.10
CA ALA A 157 -0.25 -4.60 14.34
C ALA A 157 -1.35 -5.68 14.43
N ASN A 158 -1.54 -6.43 13.34
CA ASN A 158 -2.59 -7.43 13.15
C ASN A 158 -4.02 -6.84 13.11
N THR A 159 -4.16 -5.60 12.65
CA THR A 159 -5.51 -4.99 12.50
C THR A 159 -6.28 -5.58 11.33
N CYS A 160 -5.62 -6.34 10.46
CA CYS A 160 -6.26 -7.03 9.36
C CYS A 160 -6.79 -8.43 9.69
N GLU A 161 -6.91 -8.77 10.98
CA GLU A 161 -7.51 -10.04 11.42
C GLU A 161 -9.05 -9.98 11.30
N GLY A 162 -9.61 -10.62 10.27
CA GLY A 162 -11.06 -10.77 10.11
C GLY A 162 -11.50 -11.38 8.77
N ASP A 163 -12.76 -11.83 8.71
CA ASP A 163 -13.36 -12.33 7.48
C ASP A 163 -13.67 -11.16 6.53
N TYR A 164 -12.88 -11.02 5.47
CA TYR A 164 -13.15 -10.05 4.42
C TYR A 164 -14.16 -10.60 3.42
N LEU A 165 -15.41 -10.12 3.53
CA LEU A 165 -16.44 -10.44 2.54
C LEU A 165 -16.22 -9.65 1.25
N VAL A 166 -16.24 -10.34 0.11
CA VAL A 166 -16.26 -9.70 -1.21
C VAL A 166 -17.60 -9.00 -1.39
N GLY A 167 -17.62 -7.68 -1.20
CA GLY A 167 -18.83 -6.86 -1.21
C GLY A 167 -18.76 -5.67 -2.16
N GLY A 168 -19.91 -5.01 -2.38
CA GLY A 168 -19.99 -3.78 -3.18
C GLY A 168 -19.29 -2.61 -2.51
N PHE A 169 -18.45 -1.89 -3.25
CA PHE A 169 -17.60 -0.83 -2.75
C PHE A 169 -18.27 0.54 -2.84
N ILE A 170 -18.17 1.34 -1.77
CA ILE A 170 -18.56 2.75 -1.77
C ILE A 170 -17.32 3.59 -2.10
N ALA A 171 -17.43 4.48 -3.08
CA ALA A 171 -16.34 5.35 -3.49
C ALA A 171 -15.94 6.32 -2.35
N THR A 172 -14.63 6.59 -2.23
CA THR A 172 -13.98 7.52 -1.26
C THR A 172 -13.76 7.04 0.18
N ASP A 173 -13.97 5.75 0.45
CA ASP A 173 -13.71 5.20 1.77
C ASP A 173 -12.21 4.88 1.96
N TYR A 174 -11.44 5.89 2.40
CA TYR A 174 -10.03 5.74 2.79
C TYR A 174 -9.88 5.21 4.22
N GLU A 175 -10.98 5.02 4.94
CA GLU A 175 -11.04 4.59 6.33
C GLU A 175 -11.13 3.06 6.45
N GLN A 176 -10.98 2.36 5.32
CA GLN A 176 -11.02 0.91 5.24
C GLN A 176 -9.68 0.34 4.81
N ASP A 177 -9.40 -0.87 5.29
CA ASP A 177 -8.23 -1.63 4.87
C ASP A 177 -8.27 -1.98 3.38
N ILE A 178 -7.08 -2.13 2.80
CA ILE A 178 -6.90 -2.65 1.45
C ILE A 178 -6.34 -4.05 1.58
N VAL A 179 -7.01 -5.03 0.96
CA VAL A 179 -6.64 -6.43 1.06
C VAL A 179 -6.46 -7.01 -0.33
N TRP A 180 -5.23 -7.45 -0.60
CA TRP A 180 -4.87 -8.18 -1.79
C TRP A 180 -4.70 -9.65 -1.42
N ALA A 181 -5.36 -10.56 -2.14
CA ALA A 181 -5.17 -11.99 -1.97
C ALA A 181 -5.26 -12.74 -3.30
N ASN A 182 -4.40 -13.75 -3.46
CA ASN A 182 -4.47 -14.69 -4.58
C ASN A 182 -4.55 -14.06 -5.98
N GLY A 183 -3.79 -12.98 -6.20
CA GLY A 183 -3.75 -12.28 -7.49
C GLY A 183 -4.83 -11.20 -7.68
N GLY A 184 -5.80 -11.11 -6.78
CA GLY A 184 -6.89 -10.14 -6.82
C GLY A 184 -6.94 -9.26 -5.58
N PHE A 185 -7.66 -8.15 -5.66
CA PHE A 185 -8.06 -7.43 -4.45
C PHE A 185 -9.36 -8.04 -3.95
N VAL A 186 -9.33 -8.60 -2.75
CA VAL A 186 -10.54 -9.00 -1.99
C VAL A 186 -11.23 -7.74 -1.50
N ARG A 187 -10.42 -6.75 -1.11
CA ARG A 187 -10.87 -5.41 -0.74
C ARG A 187 -10.03 -4.38 -1.48
N ALA A 188 -10.66 -3.70 -2.43
CA ALA A 188 -10.04 -2.61 -3.19
C ALA A 188 -10.87 -1.33 -3.06
N PRO A 189 -10.22 -0.17 -3.10
CA PRO A 189 -10.93 1.09 -3.18
C PRO A 189 -11.73 1.20 -4.48
N GLY A 190 -12.97 1.66 -4.35
CA GLY A 190 -13.91 1.83 -5.45
C GLY A 190 -13.34 2.75 -6.53
N ARG A 191 -13.46 2.30 -7.78
CA ARG A 191 -13.18 3.10 -8.98
C ARG A 191 -14.05 4.36 -8.94
N VAL A 192 -13.43 5.53 -9.02
CA VAL A 192 -14.17 6.78 -9.30
C VAL A 192 -14.41 6.82 -10.80
N ASP A 193 -15.49 6.19 -11.24
CA ASP A 193 -16.07 6.52 -12.53
C ASP A 193 -16.94 7.75 -12.37
N GLN A 194 -16.51 8.82 -13.03
CA GLN A 194 -17.25 10.04 -13.25
C GLN A 194 -18.41 9.77 -14.22
N ASN A 195 -19.54 10.44 -13.96
CA ASN A 195 -20.85 10.46 -14.64
C ASN A 195 -21.88 9.42 -14.22
#